data_AF-A0A1R3EKU7-F1
#
_entry.id   AF-A0A1R3EKU7-F1
#
_cell.length_a   1.000
_cell.length_b   1.000
_cell.length_c   1.000
_cell.angle_alpha   90.00
_cell.angle_beta   90.00
_cell.angle_gamma   90.00
#
_symmetry.space_group_name_H-M   'P 1'
#
loop_
_entity.id
_entity.type
_entity.pdbx_description
1 polymer ?
#
loop_
_entity_poly.entity_id
_entity_poly.type
_entity_poly.pdbx_seq_one_letter_code
_entity_poly.pdbx_strand_id
1 'polypeptide(L)'
;MSRFNIFLLLLIPIVALANPDENLPIGTFELNIGARPSVPYPAMDNYNTDLTEQGFGPEYPVTVSRHHIIPFNVLRSFYNRLAELNRFSNIGGFFTTYSDNLRFYASGNNVDCGNLGNDIVDAGNLALAHRYAFARPGGYVMAQGFDTFEQFYVWLPGNLFIGPNERSDDPGEGFESNANVVVGEAYFHILRRTYQNMVRFNNGDDSPTLLNAISVDLTRIAQRRSISPLNSQDWVYVHGKYQLRDDGIINKVDNIKDLRETKKLSDDKCSDMLPNLIQNIILILDDK
;
A
#
# COMPACT_ATOMS: atom_id res chain seq x y z
N MET A 1 -51.67 14.87 -18.96
CA MET A 1 -50.63 15.60 -18.20
C MET A 1 -50.87 15.38 -16.72
N SER A 2 -50.14 14.46 -16.08
CA SER A 2 -50.00 14.41 -14.62
C SER A 2 -48.54 14.09 -14.32
N ARG A 3 -47.94 14.92 -13.48
CA ARG A 3 -46.49 15.05 -13.30
C ARG A 3 -45.97 13.95 -12.38
N PHE A 4 -44.90 13.31 -12.81
CA PHE A 4 -44.04 12.44 -12.03
C PHE A 4 -43.44 13.23 -10.86
N ASN A 5 -43.80 12.88 -9.62
CA ASN A 5 -43.12 13.34 -8.40
C ASN A 5 -41.97 12.38 -8.09
N ILE A 6 -40.79 12.63 -8.64
CA ILE A 6 -39.51 12.06 -8.18
C ILE A 6 -38.88 13.14 -7.31
N PHE A 7 -39.20 13.14 -6.02
CA PHE A 7 -38.48 13.91 -4.99
C PHE A 7 -38.64 13.18 -3.66
N LEU A 8 -38.02 12.00 -3.54
CA LEU A 8 -37.87 11.30 -2.27
C LEU A 8 -36.59 10.46 -2.26
N LEU A 9 -35.43 11.13 -2.35
CA LEU A 9 -34.13 10.45 -2.29
C LEU A 9 -33.00 11.34 -1.73
N LEU A 10 -33.32 12.26 -0.81
CA LEU A 10 -32.32 13.19 -0.23
C LEU A 10 -32.44 13.40 1.28
N LEU A 11 -32.95 12.42 2.03
CA LEU A 11 -32.87 12.42 3.49
C LEU A 11 -32.69 10.98 3.98
N ILE A 12 -31.51 10.40 3.75
CA ILE A 12 -31.04 9.39 4.69
C ILE A 12 -30.75 10.16 5.99
N PRO A 13 -31.48 9.89 7.08
CA PRO A 13 -31.24 10.60 8.32
C PRO A 13 -29.80 10.31 8.77
N ILE A 14 -29.09 11.37 9.16
CA ILE A 14 -27.76 11.37 9.79
C ILE A 14 -27.75 10.61 11.15
N VAL A 15 -28.79 9.82 11.45
CA VAL A 15 -29.12 9.30 12.78
C VAL A 15 -28.87 7.78 12.91
N ALA A 16 -28.12 7.17 12.00
CA ALA A 16 -27.69 5.76 12.13
C ALA A 16 -26.17 5.59 12.39
N LEU A 17 -25.48 6.61 12.90
CA LEU A 17 -24.08 6.54 13.34
C LEU A 17 -23.95 6.44 14.87
N ALA A 18 -25.00 5.97 15.57
CA ALA A 18 -25.08 6.00 17.04
C ALA A 18 -24.59 4.70 17.71
N ASN A 19 -23.75 3.90 17.05
CA ASN A 19 -23.03 2.82 17.74
C ASN A 19 -21.57 3.27 18.00
N PRO A 20 -21.20 3.60 19.25
CA PRO A 20 -19.91 4.21 19.57
C PRO A 20 -18.70 3.32 19.27
N ASP A 21 -18.88 1.99 19.18
CA ASP A 21 -17.80 1.03 18.99
C ASP A 21 -17.61 0.55 17.53
N GLU A 22 -18.43 1.00 16.58
CA GLU A 22 -18.43 0.46 15.19
C GLU A 22 -18.08 1.51 14.11
N ASN A 23 -17.70 2.73 14.49
CA ASN A 23 -17.57 3.84 13.55
C ASN A 23 -16.11 4.23 13.25
N LEU A 24 -15.94 4.86 12.08
CA LEU A 24 -14.71 5.54 11.68
C LEU A 24 -14.19 6.40 12.85
N PRO A 25 -12.87 6.40 13.16
CA PRO A 25 -12.34 7.22 14.24
C PRO A 25 -12.59 8.72 13.97
N ILE A 26 -13.30 9.37 14.89
CA ILE A 26 -13.60 10.81 14.84
C ILE A 26 -12.80 11.51 15.95
N GLY A 27 -12.00 12.50 15.58
CA GLY A 27 -11.27 13.28 16.56
C GLY A 27 -9.95 13.85 16.05
N THR A 28 -9.11 14.24 17.01
CA THR A 28 -7.72 14.63 16.78
C THR A 28 -6.81 13.60 17.42
N PHE A 29 -5.85 13.08 16.66
CA PHE A 29 -4.97 12.00 17.05
C PHE A 29 -3.50 12.36 16.82
N GLU A 30 -2.60 11.65 17.47
CA GLU A 30 -1.19 11.59 17.08
C GLU A 30 -1.11 10.72 15.82
N LEU A 31 -0.74 11.34 14.69
CA LEU A 31 -0.76 10.72 13.37
C LEU A 31 0.58 10.94 12.65
N ASN A 32 1.69 10.94 13.38
CA ASN A 32 3.02 11.01 12.79
C ASN A 32 3.65 9.62 12.76
N ILE A 33 4.16 9.23 11.60
CA ILE A 33 4.99 8.03 11.47
C ILE A 33 6.39 8.37 11.98
N GLY A 34 6.85 7.63 12.98
CA GLY A 34 8.13 7.84 13.65
C GLY A 34 9.27 7.03 13.02
N ALA A 35 9.68 5.97 13.73
CA ALA A 35 10.64 4.99 13.23
C ALA A 35 10.04 4.14 12.09
N ARG A 36 10.88 3.42 11.34
CA ARG A 36 10.38 2.49 10.33
C ARG A 36 9.57 1.39 11.03
N PRO A 37 8.27 1.20 10.72
CA PRO A 37 7.48 0.15 11.33
C PRO A 37 7.98 -1.23 10.89
N SER A 38 7.67 -2.25 11.69
CA SER A 38 7.98 -3.64 11.35
C SER A 38 7.32 -4.05 10.03
N VAL A 39 7.94 -5.01 9.33
CA VAL A 39 7.35 -5.60 8.13
C VAL A 39 6.09 -6.38 8.54
N PRO A 40 4.91 -6.14 7.95
CA PRO A 40 3.69 -6.90 8.26
C PRO A 40 3.66 -8.28 7.59
N TYR A 41 4.67 -8.61 6.80
CA TYR A 41 4.76 -9.82 5.99
C TYR A 41 5.70 -10.85 6.62
N PRO A 42 5.44 -12.16 6.42
CA PRO A 42 6.31 -13.21 6.93
C PRO A 42 7.76 -13.05 6.45
N ALA A 43 8.69 -13.61 7.23
CA ALA A 43 10.06 -13.82 6.78
C ALA A 43 10.09 -14.64 5.49
N MET A 44 11.12 -14.45 4.68
CA MET A 44 11.30 -15.17 3.42
C MET A 44 12.42 -16.19 3.56
N ASP A 45 12.25 -17.30 2.86
CA ASP A 45 13.27 -18.32 2.72
C ASP A 45 14.42 -17.78 1.83
N ASN A 46 15.59 -18.39 1.97
CA ASN A 46 16.73 -18.07 1.12
C ASN A 46 16.54 -18.68 -0.28
N TYR A 47 17.41 -18.27 -1.19
CA TYR A 47 17.47 -18.81 -2.55
C TYR A 47 18.80 -19.51 -2.82
N ASN A 48 18.77 -20.44 -3.79
CA ASN A 48 19.98 -20.97 -4.41
C ASN A 48 20.72 -19.86 -5.19
N THR A 49 21.96 -20.14 -5.63
CA THR A 49 22.79 -19.14 -6.34
C THR A 49 22.22 -18.71 -7.69
N ASP A 50 21.35 -19.53 -8.29
CA ASP A 50 20.70 -19.21 -9.57
C ASP A 50 19.39 -18.43 -9.38
N LEU A 51 18.98 -18.19 -8.14
CA LEU A 51 17.74 -17.49 -7.76
C LEU A 51 16.47 -18.14 -8.34
N THR A 52 16.48 -19.46 -8.52
CA THR A 52 15.36 -20.22 -9.10
C THR A 52 14.54 -20.99 -8.08
N GLU A 53 15.13 -21.34 -6.94
CA GLU A 53 14.50 -22.17 -5.92
C GLU A 53 14.69 -21.57 -4.53
N GLN A 54 13.64 -21.66 -3.70
CA GLN A 54 13.62 -21.23 -2.31
C GLN A 54 13.86 -22.42 -1.37
N GLY A 55 14.54 -22.19 -0.25
CA GLY A 55 14.72 -23.21 0.77
C GLY A 55 15.64 -22.79 1.92
N PHE A 56 16.10 -23.81 2.65
CA PHE A 56 16.94 -23.67 3.84
C PHE A 56 18.18 -24.55 3.72
N GLY A 57 19.29 -24.11 4.33
CA GLY A 57 20.53 -24.88 4.38
C GLY A 57 21.61 -24.36 3.42
N PRO A 58 22.76 -25.05 3.34
CA PRO A 58 23.91 -24.64 2.55
C PRO A 58 23.64 -24.49 1.05
N GLU A 59 22.63 -25.18 0.52
CA GLU A 59 22.20 -25.14 -0.88
C GLU A 59 21.47 -23.83 -1.24
N TYR A 60 21.02 -23.08 -0.22
CA TYR A 60 20.29 -21.81 -0.38
C TYR A 60 21.06 -20.68 0.33
N PRO A 61 22.24 -20.28 -0.18
CA PRO A 61 23.10 -19.31 0.49
C PRO A 61 22.64 -17.85 0.29
N VAL A 62 21.76 -17.58 -0.67
CA VAL A 62 21.38 -16.21 -1.01
C VAL A 62 20.23 -15.74 -0.14
N THR A 63 20.53 -14.85 0.80
CA THR A 63 19.48 -14.17 1.57
C THR A 63 18.79 -13.13 0.72
N VAL A 64 17.48 -12.98 0.91
CA VAL A 64 16.64 -12.02 0.19
C VAL A 64 15.86 -11.14 1.15
N SER A 65 15.44 -9.96 0.68
CA SER A 65 14.53 -9.07 1.41
C SER A 65 13.56 -8.38 0.46
N ARG A 66 12.60 -7.68 1.05
CA ARG A 66 11.66 -6.81 0.34
C ARG A 66 12.32 -5.43 0.24
N HIS A 67 12.56 -4.98 -0.98
CA HIS A 67 13.21 -3.72 -1.29
C HIS A 67 12.18 -2.66 -1.62
N HIS A 68 12.33 -1.47 -1.03
CA HIS A 68 11.52 -0.30 -1.32
C HIS A 68 11.98 0.36 -2.62
N ILE A 69 11.05 0.69 -3.51
CA ILE A 69 11.37 1.48 -4.72
C ILE A 69 11.35 2.97 -4.38
N ILE A 70 10.26 3.45 -3.79
CA ILE A 70 10.18 4.74 -3.11
C ILE A 70 10.65 4.53 -1.67
N PRO A 71 11.75 5.18 -1.23
CA PRO A 71 12.37 4.90 0.05
C PRO A 71 11.51 5.39 1.23
N PHE A 72 11.65 4.71 2.37
CA PHE A 72 10.86 4.94 3.58
C PHE A 72 10.91 6.41 4.05
N ASN A 73 12.09 7.02 4.04
CA ASN A 73 12.29 8.41 4.44
C ASN A 73 11.39 9.39 3.66
N VAL A 74 11.16 9.15 2.36
CA VAL A 74 10.28 9.97 1.51
C VAL A 74 8.81 9.70 1.81
N LEU A 75 8.42 8.43 1.97
CA LEU A 75 7.05 8.06 2.36
C LEU A 75 6.65 8.66 3.71
N ARG A 76 7.51 8.50 4.73
CA ARG A 76 7.31 9.08 6.06
C ARG A 76 7.18 10.59 6.00
N SER A 77 8.10 11.27 5.32
CA SER A 77 8.09 12.73 5.22
C SER A 77 6.83 13.23 4.52
N PHE A 78 6.38 12.52 3.47
CA PHE A 78 5.15 12.85 2.76
C PHE A 78 3.92 12.68 3.65
N TYR A 79 3.77 11.56 4.34
CA TYR A 79 2.66 11.31 5.24
C TYR A 79 2.61 12.32 6.40
N ASN A 80 3.75 12.54 7.07
CA ASN A 80 3.82 13.49 8.18
C ASN A 80 3.55 14.92 7.71
N ARG A 81 4.01 15.31 6.52
CA ARG A 81 3.69 16.63 5.97
C ARG A 81 2.21 16.78 5.60
N LEU A 82 1.54 15.73 5.14
CA LEU A 82 0.08 15.75 5.00
C LEU A 82 -0.61 15.96 6.35
N ALA A 83 -0.09 15.34 7.42
CA ALA A 83 -0.59 15.53 8.78
C ALA A 83 -0.37 16.99 9.24
N GLU A 84 0.84 17.52 9.12
CA GLU A 84 1.18 18.91 9.46
C GLU A 84 0.25 19.92 8.79
N LEU A 85 -0.08 19.70 7.51
CA LEU A 85 -0.95 20.58 6.74
C LEU A 85 -2.44 20.25 6.87
N ASN A 86 -2.79 19.18 7.58
CA ASN A 86 -4.14 18.61 7.69
C ASN A 86 -4.79 18.38 6.30
N ARG A 87 -4.05 17.72 5.39
CA ARG A 87 -4.41 17.54 3.97
C ARG A 87 -4.68 16.09 3.56
N PHE A 88 -4.95 15.20 4.50
CA PHE A 88 -5.25 13.80 4.19
C PHE A 88 -6.38 13.64 3.15
N SER A 89 -7.44 14.45 3.24
CA SER A 89 -8.56 14.39 2.29
C SER A 89 -8.15 14.70 0.84
N ASN A 90 -7.05 15.42 0.61
CA ASN A 90 -6.54 15.72 -0.74
C ASN A 90 -6.03 14.49 -1.49
N ILE A 91 -5.68 13.42 -0.76
CA ILE A 91 -5.29 12.12 -1.33
C ILE A 91 -6.35 11.04 -1.05
N GLY A 92 -7.62 11.43 -0.89
CA GLY A 92 -8.71 10.51 -0.52
C GLY A 92 -8.91 9.34 -1.49
N GLY A 93 -8.52 9.49 -2.75
CA GLY A 93 -8.50 8.39 -3.72
C GLY A 93 -7.54 7.27 -3.30
N PHE A 94 -6.35 7.63 -2.79
CA PHE A 94 -5.39 6.66 -2.27
C PHE A 94 -5.96 5.95 -1.05
N PHE A 95 -6.47 6.70 -0.06
CA PHE A 95 -6.99 6.11 1.18
C PHE A 95 -8.18 5.17 0.96
N THR A 96 -9.04 5.48 -0.03
CA THR A 96 -10.12 4.57 -0.43
C THR A 96 -9.57 3.25 -0.93
N THR A 97 -8.70 3.31 -1.95
CA THR A 97 -8.11 2.10 -2.54
C THR A 97 -7.27 1.32 -1.53
N TYR A 98 -6.54 2.02 -0.68
CA TYR A 98 -5.77 1.44 0.41
C TYR A 98 -6.66 0.65 1.36
N SER A 99 -7.73 1.29 1.86
CA SER A 99 -8.71 0.67 2.75
C SER A 99 -9.36 -0.56 2.12
N ASP A 100 -9.75 -0.47 0.85
CA ASP A 100 -10.41 -1.56 0.13
C ASP A 100 -9.47 -2.77 -0.11
N ASN A 101 -8.17 -2.51 -0.19
CA ASN A 101 -7.17 -3.51 -0.53
C ASN A 101 -6.37 -4.06 0.66
N LEU A 102 -6.49 -3.51 1.86
CA LEU A 102 -5.73 -3.94 3.04
C LEU A 102 -5.77 -5.47 3.26
N ARG A 103 -6.96 -6.07 3.25
CA ARG A 103 -7.12 -7.53 3.35
C ARG A 103 -6.40 -8.30 2.24
N PHE A 104 -6.34 -7.74 1.03
CA PHE A 104 -5.64 -8.35 -0.09
C PHE A 104 -4.14 -8.14 -0.03
N TYR A 105 -3.66 -7.07 0.60
CA TYR A 105 -2.23 -6.92 0.91
C TYR A 105 -1.80 -8.00 1.90
N ALA A 106 -2.63 -8.33 2.89
CA ALA A 106 -2.35 -9.41 3.82
C ALA A 106 -2.40 -10.78 3.13
N SER A 107 -3.56 -11.17 2.57
CA SER A 107 -3.74 -12.50 1.97
C SER A 107 -2.83 -12.75 0.77
N GLY A 108 -2.69 -11.75 -0.11
CA GLY A 108 -1.85 -11.84 -1.30
C GLY A 108 -0.36 -11.94 -1.03
N ASN A 109 0.08 -11.72 0.22
CA ASN A 109 1.48 -11.81 0.64
C ASN A 109 1.67 -12.73 1.85
N ASN A 110 0.81 -13.77 1.96
CA ASN A 110 0.90 -14.88 2.92
C ASN A 110 0.81 -14.49 4.40
N VAL A 111 0.15 -13.37 4.72
CA VAL A 111 -0.11 -13.02 6.12
C VAL A 111 -1.29 -13.85 6.64
N ASP A 112 -1.14 -14.47 7.82
CA ASP A 112 -2.26 -15.13 8.49
C ASP A 112 -3.16 -14.10 9.17
N CYS A 113 -4.23 -13.71 8.47
CA CYS A 113 -5.21 -12.77 9.01
C CYS A 113 -5.87 -13.23 10.32
N GLY A 114 -5.88 -14.53 10.63
CA GLY A 114 -6.37 -15.01 11.92
C GLY A 114 -5.60 -14.43 13.11
N ASN A 115 -4.31 -14.09 12.92
CA ASN A 115 -3.47 -13.49 13.96
C ASN A 115 -3.56 -11.96 14.01
N LEU A 116 -4.16 -11.32 13.00
CA LEU A 116 -4.34 -9.87 12.94
C LEU A 116 -5.64 -9.41 13.61
N GLY A 117 -6.59 -10.32 13.91
CA GLY A 117 -7.85 -9.95 14.55
C GLY A 117 -8.59 -8.85 13.80
N ASN A 118 -8.95 -7.77 14.51
CA ASN A 118 -9.64 -6.61 13.94
C ASN A 118 -8.68 -5.55 13.38
N ASP A 119 -7.37 -5.75 13.45
CA ASP A 119 -6.39 -4.70 13.12
C ASP A 119 -6.47 -4.25 11.66
N ILE A 120 -6.78 -5.17 10.73
CA ILE A 120 -7.01 -4.84 9.32
C ILE A 120 -8.24 -3.94 9.16
N VAL A 121 -9.32 -4.26 9.88
CA VAL A 121 -10.58 -3.52 9.84
C VAL A 121 -10.37 -2.12 10.40
N ASP A 122 -9.68 -2.01 11.54
CA ASP A 122 -9.38 -0.74 12.20
C ASP A 122 -8.46 0.15 11.36
N ALA A 123 -7.41 -0.43 10.75
CA ALA A 123 -6.55 0.30 9.82
C ALA A 123 -7.31 0.79 8.58
N GLY A 124 -8.25 0.01 8.07
CA GLY A 124 -9.14 0.40 6.97
C GLY A 124 -10.09 1.52 7.37
N ASN A 125 -10.71 1.41 8.55
CA ASN A 125 -11.55 2.47 9.12
C ASN A 125 -10.75 3.77 9.30
N LEU A 126 -9.52 3.71 9.79
CA LEU A 126 -8.65 4.87 9.91
C LEU A 126 -8.34 5.51 8.54
N ALA A 127 -8.03 4.71 7.52
CA ALA A 127 -7.81 5.23 6.16
C ALA A 127 -9.06 5.93 5.61
N LEU A 128 -10.25 5.36 5.81
CA LEU A 128 -11.50 6.03 5.44
C LEU A 128 -11.74 7.30 6.26
N ALA A 129 -11.40 7.31 7.55
CA ALA A 129 -11.50 8.49 8.39
C ALA A 129 -10.55 9.61 7.92
N HIS A 130 -9.36 9.28 7.43
CA HIS A 130 -8.47 10.24 6.78
C HIS A 130 -9.08 10.84 5.52
N ARG A 131 -9.71 10.01 4.66
CA ARG A 131 -10.42 10.48 3.46
C ARG A 131 -11.50 11.51 3.80
N TYR A 132 -12.32 11.23 4.81
CA TYR A 132 -13.46 12.08 5.20
C TYR A 132 -13.09 13.19 6.18
N ALA A 133 -11.79 13.35 6.52
CA ALA A 133 -11.29 14.28 7.53
C ALA A 133 -11.94 14.10 8.92
N PHE A 134 -12.34 12.88 9.26
CA PHE A 134 -12.86 12.50 10.57
C PHE A 134 -11.74 12.27 11.59
N ALA A 135 -10.67 11.58 11.17
CA ALA A 135 -9.45 11.45 11.93
C ALA A 135 -8.45 12.54 11.49
N ARG A 136 -8.28 13.54 12.35
CA ARG A 136 -7.41 14.70 12.10
C ARG A 136 -6.13 14.62 12.94
N PRO A 137 -5.02 15.22 12.50
CA PRO A 137 -3.79 15.30 13.28
C PRO A 137 -3.89 16.35 14.39
N GLY A 138 -2.93 16.32 15.34
CA GLY A 138 -2.80 17.31 16.41
C GLY A 138 -3.33 16.86 17.78
N GLY A 139 -3.67 15.59 17.93
CA GLY A 139 -3.92 14.97 19.24
C GLY A 139 -2.67 14.38 19.87
N TYR A 140 -2.79 13.86 21.09
CA TYR A 140 -1.71 13.18 21.83
C TYR A 140 -1.92 11.67 21.95
N VAL A 141 -3.04 11.17 21.44
CA VAL A 141 -3.45 9.76 21.52
C VAL A 141 -3.39 9.19 20.12
N MET A 142 -2.75 8.02 19.99
CA MET A 142 -2.71 7.30 18.72
C MET A 142 -4.12 6.85 18.32
N ALA A 143 -4.44 6.95 17.04
CA ALA A 143 -5.71 6.41 16.56
C ALA A 143 -5.71 4.88 16.63
N GLN A 144 -6.87 4.29 16.89
CA GLN A 144 -7.02 2.83 16.78
C GLN A 144 -6.69 2.36 15.36
N GLY A 145 -5.94 1.26 15.25
CA GLY A 145 -5.47 0.73 13.97
C GLY A 145 -4.31 1.51 13.34
N PHE A 146 -3.76 2.56 13.98
CA PHE A 146 -2.67 3.35 13.42
C PHE A 146 -1.41 2.51 13.16
N ASP A 147 -1.01 1.64 14.08
CA ASP A 147 0.18 0.78 13.94
C ASP A 147 0.09 -0.11 12.69
N THR A 148 -1.06 -0.77 12.49
CA THR A 148 -1.31 -1.60 11.31
C THR A 148 -1.46 -0.77 10.04
N PHE A 149 -2.08 0.41 10.14
CA PHE A 149 -2.13 1.37 9.05
C PHE A 149 -0.72 1.78 8.60
N GLU A 150 0.18 2.16 9.51
CA GLU A 150 1.53 2.61 9.12
C GLU A 150 2.38 1.46 8.58
N GLN A 151 2.24 0.25 9.11
CA GLN A 151 2.92 -0.94 8.60
C GLN A 151 2.59 -1.18 7.12
N PHE A 152 1.30 -1.27 6.78
CA PHE A 152 0.89 -1.53 5.39
C PHE A 152 1.04 -0.31 4.47
N TYR A 153 1.01 0.92 5.01
CA TYR A 153 1.34 2.12 4.24
C TYR A 153 2.82 2.14 3.82
N VAL A 154 3.73 1.90 4.78
CA VAL A 154 5.17 1.89 4.53
C VAL A 154 5.56 0.69 3.67
N TRP A 155 4.96 -0.46 3.91
CA TRP A 155 5.25 -1.70 3.19
C TRP A 155 4.23 -1.99 2.08
N LEU A 156 3.69 -0.95 1.42
CA LEU A 156 2.68 -1.09 0.37
C LEU A 156 3.18 -2.01 -0.77
N PRO A 157 2.47 -3.10 -1.15
CA PRO A 157 2.98 -4.09 -2.09
C PRO A 157 3.40 -3.52 -3.45
N GLY A 158 2.66 -2.53 -3.95
CA GLY A 158 2.98 -1.84 -5.20
C GLY A 158 4.30 -1.05 -5.19
N ASN A 159 4.87 -0.78 -4.02
CA ASN A 159 6.14 -0.10 -3.86
C ASN A 159 7.31 -1.06 -3.56
N LEU A 160 7.06 -2.37 -3.61
CA LEU A 160 8.01 -3.38 -3.18
C LEU A 160 8.35 -4.38 -4.29
N PHE A 161 9.56 -4.91 -4.21
CA PHE A 161 9.96 -6.14 -4.90
C PHE A 161 10.84 -7.02 -4.01
N ILE A 162 10.92 -8.30 -4.33
CA ILE A 162 11.79 -9.26 -3.63
C ILE A 162 13.10 -9.40 -4.41
N GLY A 163 14.23 -9.29 -3.71
CA GLY A 163 15.55 -9.38 -4.32
C GLY A 163 16.64 -9.80 -3.32
N PRO A 164 17.82 -10.21 -3.81
CA PRO A 164 18.98 -10.50 -2.97
C PRO A 164 19.35 -9.34 -2.04
N ASN A 165 19.89 -9.67 -0.88
CA ASN A 165 20.52 -8.69 0.01
C ASN A 165 21.94 -8.38 -0.46
N GLU A 166 22.53 -7.32 0.11
CA GLU A 166 23.93 -6.90 -0.11
C GLU A 166 24.29 -6.65 -1.59
N ARG A 167 23.33 -6.12 -2.35
CA ARG A 167 23.50 -5.82 -3.77
C ARG A 167 24.59 -4.78 -4.01
N SER A 168 25.24 -4.84 -5.18
CA SER A 168 26.21 -3.82 -5.59
C SER A 168 25.55 -2.51 -6.03
N ASP A 169 24.26 -2.55 -6.38
CA ASP A 169 23.48 -1.41 -6.89
C ASP A 169 22.41 -0.88 -5.91
N ASP A 170 22.45 -1.31 -4.63
CA ASP A 170 21.50 -0.85 -3.62
C ASP A 170 21.60 0.68 -3.40
N PRO A 171 20.53 1.45 -3.64
CA PRO A 171 20.53 2.90 -3.47
C PRO A 171 20.49 3.35 -1.99
N GLY A 172 20.33 2.42 -1.05
CA GLY A 172 20.13 2.71 0.37
C GLY A 172 18.86 3.52 0.60
N GLU A 173 19.02 4.78 1.02
CA GLU A 173 17.90 5.71 1.26
C GLU A 173 17.45 6.48 0.01
N GLY A 174 18.00 6.12 -1.16
CA GLY A 174 17.65 6.66 -2.47
C GLY A 174 16.48 5.93 -3.15
N PHE A 175 16.05 6.45 -4.30
CA PHE A 175 15.09 5.79 -5.18
C PHE A 175 15.76 4.66 -5.97
N GLU A 176 15.09 3.52 -6.10
CA GLU A 176 15.58 2.37 -6.87
C GLU A 176 15.49 2.64 -8.39
N SER A 177 16.55 3.19 -8.97
CA SER A 177 16.55 3.67 -10.36
C SER A 177 16.42 2.56 -11.41
N ASN A 178 16.77 1.32 -11.05
CA ASN A 178 16.79 0.18 -11.97
C ASN A 178 15.62 -0.78 -11.73
N ALA A 179 14.65 -0.44 -10.87
CA ALA A 179 13.51 -1.31 -10.60
C ALA A 179 12.63 -1.61 -11.82
N ASN A 180 12.77 -0.88 -12.93
CA ASN A 180 11.98 -1.09 -14.15
C ASN A 180 12.10 -2.51 -14.71
N VAL A 181 13.27 -3.16 -14.58
CA VAL A 181 13.44 -4.55 -15.04
C VAL A 181 12.56 -5.55 -14.27
N VAL A 182 12.27 -5.23 -13.00
CA VAL A 182 11.45 -6.04 -12.10
C VAL A 182 9.96 -5.71 -12.23
N VAL A 183 9.62 -4.42 -12.19
CA VAL A 183 8.21 -3.99 -12.11
C VAL A 183 7.58 -3.64 -13.46
N GLY A 184 8.38 -3.57 -14.53
CA GLY A 184 7.99 -3.12 -15.85
C GLY A 184 8.08 -1.60 -16.03
N GLU A 185 8.43 -1.16 -17.23
CA GLU A 185 8.71 0.25 -17.57
C GLU A 185 7.52 1.17 -17.29
N ALA A 186 6.32 0.77 -17.73
CA ALA A 186 5.11 1.58 -17.58
C ALA A 186 4.76 1.85 -16.11
N TYR A 187 4.89 0.83 -15.25
CA TYR A 187 4.62 0.96 -13.82
C TYR A 187 5.76 1.69 -13.09
N PHE A 188 7.01 1.46 -13.49
CA PHE A 188 8.16 2.18 -12.99
C PHE A 188 8.04 3.70 -13.21
N HIS A 189 7.51 4.14 -14.36
CA HIS A 189 7.21 5.56 -14.59
C HIS A 189 6.21 6.16 -13.59
N ILE A 190 5.23 5.39 -13.12
CA ILE A 190 4.28 5.81 -12.07
C ILE A 190 5.02 5.99 -10.75
N LEU A 191 5.84 5.01 -10.35
CA LEU A 191 6.64 5.07 -9.11
C LEU A 191 7.62 6.25 -9.13
N ARG A 192 8.36 6.42 -10.22
CA ARG A 192 9.32 7.53 -10.40
C ARG A 192 8.66 8.89 -10.31
N ARG A 193 7.52 9.08 -11.00
CA ARG A 193 6.76 10.34 -10.95
C ARG A 193 6.21 10.61 -9.54
N THR A 194 5.72 9.56 -8.86
CA THR A 194 5.25 9.66 -7.48
C THR A 194 6.37 10.11 -6.55
N TYR A 195 7.54 9.46 -6.61
CA TYR A 195 8.72 9.81 -5.82
C TYR A 195 9.12 11.28 -6.05
N GLN A 196 9.28 11.70 -7.31
CA GLN A 196 9.66 13.08 -7.64
C GLN A 196 8.65 14.10 -7.11
N ASN A 197 7.35 13.80 -7.23
CA ASN A 197 6.30 14.68 -6.73
C ASN A 197 6.25 14.72 -5.19
N MET A 198 6.44 13.59 -4.51
CA MET A 198 6.56 13.55 -3.05
C MET A 198 7.76 14.37 -2.55
N VAL A 199 8.92 14.25 -3.21
CA VAL A 199 10.11 15.05 -2.88
C VAL A 199 9.80 16.55 -3.04
N ARG A 200 9.12 16.96 -4.12
CA ARG A 200 8.68 18.36 -4.29
C ARG A 200 7.74 18.82 -3.19
N PHE A 201 6.74 18.00 -2.83
CA PHE A 201 5.79 18.31 -1.77
C PHE A 201 6.49 18.45 -0.40
N ASN A 202 7.41 17.53 -0.10
CA ASN A 202 8.22 17.57 1.12
C ASN A 202 9.11 18.82 1.20
N ASN A 203 9.48 19.39 0.05
CA ASN A 203 10.24 20.63 -0.08
C ASN A 203 9.37 21.90 -0.18
N GLY A 204 8.08 21.81 0.15
CA GLY A 204 7.18 22.96 0.31
C GLY A 204 6.32 23.33 -0.90
N ASP A 205 6.32 22.53 -1.97
CA ASP A 205 5.35 22.69 -3.06
C ASP A 205 3.98 22.14 -2.62
N ASP A 206 3.23 22.92 -1.85
CA ASP A 206 1.94 22.51 -1.30
C ASP A 206 0.77 22.73 -2.29
N SER A 207 1.06 22.78 -3.59
CA SER A 207 0.05 23.08 -4.61
C SER A 207 -1.00 21.96 -4.72
N PRO A 208 -2.30 22.31 -4.85
CA PRO A 208 -3.36 21.29 -5.03
C PRO A 208 -3.16 20.40 -6.26
N THR A 209 -2.59 20.95 -7.34
CA THR A 209 -2.28 20.20 -8.55
C THR A 209 -1.23 19.11 -8.31
N LEU A 210 -0.18 19.40 -7.54
CA LEU A 210 0.83 18.41 -7.19
C LEU A 210 0.23 17.29 -6.32
N LEU A 211 -0.54 17.66 -5.30
CA LEU A 211 -1.22 16.68 -4.44
C LEU A 211 -2.20 15.78 -5.22
N ASN A 212 -2.94 16.35 -6.18
CA ASN A 212 -3.80 15.57 -7.05
C ASN A 212 -2.99 14.57 -7.92
N ALA A 213 -1.85 15.00 -8.47
CA ALA A 213 -0.97 14.11 -9.23
C ALA A 213 -0.42 12.97 -8.36
N ILE A 214 0.02 13.28 -7.13
CA ILE A 214 0.45 12.26 -6.15
C ILE A 214 -0.71 11.32 -5.83
N SER A 215 -1.91 11.83 -5.57
CA SER A 215 -3.09 11.01 -5.25
C SER A 215 -3.38 10.00 -6.36
N VAL A 216 -3.38 10.44 -7.63
CA VAL A 216 -3.70 9.55 -8.76
C VAL A 216 -2.68 8.43 -8.88
N ASP A 217 -1.39 8.75 -8.76
CA ASP A 217 -0.34 7.74 -8.89
C ASP A 217 -0.27 6.82 -7.67
N LEU A 218 -0.42 7.35 -6.45
CA LEU A 218 -0.52 6.52 -5.24
C LEU A 218 -1.72 5.60 -5.28
N THR A 219 -2.87 6.03 -5.79
CA THR A 219 -4.02 5.14 -6.01
C THR A 219 -3.64 3.98 -6.93
N ARG A 220 -2.91 4.23 -8.03
CA ARG A 220 -2.45 3.16 -8.94
C ARG A 220 -1.43 2.24 -8.26
N ILE A 221 -0.57 2.79 -7.41
CA ILE A 221 0.38 1.98 -6.63
C ILE A 221 -0.37 1.07 -5.66
N ALA A 222 -1.35 1.62 -4.93
CA ALA A 222 -2.21 0.89 -3.99
C ALA A 222 -3.12 -0.15 -4.66
N GLN A 223 -3.38 -0.06 -5.97
CA GLN A 223 -4.14 -1.11 -6.67
C GLN A 223 -3.36 -2.42 -6.80
N ARG A 224 -2.02 -2.40 -6.70
CA ARG A 224 -1.20 -3.60 -6.77
C ARG A 224 -1.18 -4.29 -5.40
N ARG A 225 -1.81 -5.48 -5.35
CA ARG A 225 -2.06 -6.22 -4.10
C ARG A 225 -0.94 -7.16 -3.69
N SER A 226 -0.05 -7.50 -4.62
CA SER A 226 1.08 -8.40 -4.39
C SER A 226 2.42 -7.72 -4.65
N ILE A 227 3.41 -8.09 -3.83
CA ILE A 227 4.79 -7.66 -3.99
C ILE A 227 5.33 -8.26 -5.29
N SER A 228 6.17 -7.51 -6.02
CA SER A 228 6.82 -8.05 -7.22
C SER A 228 7.75 -9.21 -6.81
N PRO A 229 7.49 -10.45 -7.26
CA PRO A 229 8.27 -11.59 -6.84
C PRO A 229 9.68 -11.52 -7.42
N LEU A 230 10.62 -12.25 -6.81
CA LEU A 230 11.94 -12.44 -7.38
C LEU A 230 11.82 -13.22 -8.69
N ASN A 231 12.53 -12.76 -9.71
CA ASN A 231 12.72 -13.46 -10.97
C ASN A 231 14.19 -13.44 -11.33
N SER A 232 14.83 -14.61 -11.43
CA SER A 232 16.27 -14.74 -11.71
C SER A 232 16.72 -14.03 -12.99
N GLN A 233 15.81 -13.83 -13.95
CA GLN A 233 16.12 -13.12 -15.20
C GLN A 233 16.28 -11.62 -15.06
N ASP A 234 15.92 -11.04 -13.92
CA ASP A 234 16.04 -9.61 -13.66
C ASP A 234 17.38 -9.26 -12.97
N TRP A 235 18.18 -10.28 -12.66
CA TRP A 235 19.42 -10.18 -11.89
C TRP A 235 20.65 -10.62 -12.69
N VAL A 236 21.80 -10.04 -12.38
CA VAL A 236 23.14 -10.52 -12.80
C VAL A 236 24.06 -10.59 -11.59
N TYR A 237 24.95 -11.58 -11.58
CA TYR A 237 25.97 -11.76 -10.56
C TYR A 237 27.32 -11.27 -11.09
N VAL A 238 27.80 -10.15 -10.56
CA VAL A 238 29.00 -9.45 -11.04
C VAL A 238 29.91 -9.16 -9.86
N HIS A 239 31.19 -9.54 -9.96
CA HIS A 239 32.20 -9.31 -8.91
C HIS A 239 31.77 -9.78 -7.50
N GLY A 240 31.08 -10.91 -7.41
CA GLY A 240 30.70 -11.50 -6.12
C GLY A 240 29.39 -10.95 -5.52
N LYS A 241 28.68 -10.06 -6.22
CA LYS A 241 27.41 -9.48 -5.76
C LYS A 241 26.34 -9.53 -6.85
N TYR A 242 25.08 -9.61 -6.42
CA TYR A 242 23.95 -9.41 -7.33
C TYR A 242 23.71 -7.93 -7.56
N GLN A 243 23.23 -7.60 -8.75
CA GLN A 243 22.62 -6.32 -9.09
C GLN A 243 21.48 -6.55 -10.08
N LEU A 244 20.57 -5.59 -10.16
CA LEU A 244 19.57 -5.56 -11.21
C LEU A 244 20.27 -5.42 -12.56
N ARG A 245 19.68 -6.04 -13.59
CA ARG A 245 20.19 -5.88 -14.94
C ARG A 245 20.00 -4.43 -15.40
N ASP A 246 21.00 -3.95 -16.14
CA ASP A 246 21.02 -2.63 -16.78
C ASP A 246 20.97 -2.78 -18.31
N ASP A 247 20.31 -3.83 -18.79
CA ASP A 247 20.03 -4.04 -20.21
C ASP A 247 18.86 -3.14 -20.62
N GLY A 248 19.20 -1.87 -20.86
CA GLY A 248 18.28 -0.82 -21.29
C GLY A 248 17.16 -1.33 -22.19
N ILE A 249 15.93 -1.21 -21.69
CA ILE A 249 14.67 -1.52 -22.38
C ILE A 249 14.69 -2.92 -23.04
N ILE A 250 14.78 -3.98 -22.25
CA ILE A 250 14.05 -5.19 -22.68
C ILE A 250 12.59 -4.80 -22.67
N ASN A 251 12.04 -4.58 -23.87
CA ASN A 251 10.61 -4.63 -24.13
C ASN A 251 10.14 -6.05 -23.76
N LYS A 252 10.02 -6.35 -22.46
CA LYS A 252 9.02 -7.30 -21.99
C LYS A 252 7.73 -6.67 -22.48
N VAL A 253 7.27 -7.10 -23.65
CA VAL A 253 5.94 -6.80 -24.16
C VAL A 253 5.06 -6.92 -22.94
N ASP A 254 4.38 -5.82 -22.59
CA ASP A 254 3.42 -5.74 -21.49
C ASP A 254 2.32 -6.77 -21.77
N ASN A 255 2.64 -8.03 -21.56
CA ASN A 255 1.70 -9.01 -21.09
C ASN A 255 1.36 -8.46 -19.72
N ILE A 256 0.35 -7.59 -19.72
CA ILE A 256 -0.67 -7.51 -18.70
C ILE A 256 -1.22 -8.95 -18.57
N LYS A 257 -0.38 -9.89 -18.13
CA LYS A 257 -0.79 -11.15 -17.55
C LYS A 257 -1.38 -10.71 -16.23
N ASP A 258 -2.65 -10.37 -16.37
CA ASP A 258 -3.67 -10.44 -15.36
C ASP A 258 -3.09 -10.33 -13.95
N LEU A 259 -3.08 -9.10 -13.43
CA LEU A 259 -3.07 -8.80 -11.99
C LEU A 259 -4.28 -9.41 -11.25
N ARG A 260 -4.95 -10.43 -11.84
CA ARG A 260 -6.11 -11.15 -11.34
C ARG A 260 -5.82 -12.61 -10.96
N GLU A 261 -4.71 -13.22 -11.38
CA GLU A 261 -4.40 -14.59 -11.01
C GLU A 261 -3.35 -14.69 -9.89
N THR A 262 -3.68 -14.15 -8.72
CA THR A 262 -3.26 -14.83 -7.50
C THR A 262 -4.04 -16.14 -7.43
N LYS A 263 -3.32 -17.26 -7.59
CA LYS A 263 -3.71 -18.60 -7.17
C LYS A 263 -4.68 -18.48 -6.00
N LYS A 264 -5.94 -18.91 -6.17
CA LYS A 264 -6.92 -19.00 -5.08
C LYS A 264 -6.22 -19.74 -3.92
N LEU A 265 -5.73 -19.02 -2.92
CA LEU A 265 -5.46 -19.62 -1.63
C LEU A 265 -6.84 -20.02 -1.12
N SER A 266 -7.07 -21.33 -1.11
CA SER A 266 -8.22 -21.93 -0.44
C SER A 266 -8.15 -21.53 1.04
N ASP A 267 -9.28 -21.05 1.56
CA ASP A 267 -9.49 -20.48 2.90
C ASP A 267 -8.95 -19.06 3.10
N ASP A 268 -9.52 -18.10 2.35
CA ASP A 268 -9.26 -16.66 2.48
C ASP A 268 -9.84 -16.13 3.82
N LYS A 269 -9.20 -16.43 4.95
CA LYS A 269 -9.55 -15.90 6.29
C LYS A 269 -9.59 -14.36 6.35
N CYS A 270 -9.10 -13.69 5.31
CA CYS A 270 -9.12 -12.24 5.17
C CYS A 270 -10.38 -11.72 4.47
N SER A 271 -11.24 -12.59 3.91
CA SER A 271 -12.38 -12.18 3.09
C SER A 271 -13.38 -11.31 3.85
N ASP A 272 -13.50 -11.49 5.17
CA ASP A 272 -14.54 -10.80 5.94
C ASP A 272 -14.03 -9.50 6.59
N MET A 273 -12.72 -9.22 6.45
CA MET A 273 -12.04 -8.06 7.02
C MET A 273 -12.21 -6.79 6.17
N LEU A 274 -13.47 -6.38 6.03
CA LEU A 274 -13.85 -5.12 5.41
C LEU A 274 -13.99 -4.01 6.46
N PRO A 275 -13.65 -2.75 6.13
CA PRO A 275 -13.99 -1.61 6.98
C PRO A 275 -15.49 -1.58 7.30
N ASN A 276 -15.84 -1.17 8.52
CA ASN A 276 -17.21 -1.20 9.02
C ASN A 276 -18.17 -0.38 8.14
N LEU A 277 -17.72 0.77 7.64
CA LEU A 277 -18.52 1.59 6.72
C LEU A 277 -18.92 0.79 5.46
N ILE A 278 -18.02 -0.03 4.93
CA ILE A 278 -18.25 -0.83 3.73
C ILE A 278 -19.18 -2.01 4.05
N GLN A 279 -18.95 -2.69 5.17
CA GLN A 279 -19.84 -3.76 5.64
C GLN A 279 -21.28 -3.27 5.80
N ASN A 280 -21.47 -2.11 6.43
CA ASN A 280 -22.79 -1.50 6.62
C ASN A 280 -23.47 -1.15 5.29
N ILE A 281 -22.71 -0.67 4.29
CA ILE A 281 -23.26 -0.40 2.95
C ILE A 281 -23.71 -1.70 2.29
N ILE A 282 -22.94 -2.80 2.39
CA ILE A 282 -23.29 -4.09 1.80
C ILE A 282 -24.57 -4.65 2.43
N LEU A 283 -24.66 -4.67 3.77
CA LEU A 283 -25.85 -5.15 4.47
C LEU A 283 -27.13 -4.41 4.04
N ILE A 284 -27.07 -3.09 3.90
CA ILE A 284 -28.20 -2.27 3.43
C ILE A 284 -28.61 -2.59 1.98
N LEU A 285 -27.64 -2.98 1.14
CA LEU A 285 -27.89 -3.33 -0.26
C LEU A 285 -28.46 -4.74 -0.42
N ASP A 286 -28.05 -5.69 0.44
CA ASP A 286 -28.50 -7.08 0.39
C ASP A 286 -29.91 -7.28 1.01
N ASP A 287 -30.36 -6.36 1.87
CA ASP A 287 -31.71 -6.34 2.46
C ASP A 287 -32.81 -5.79 1.50
N LYS A 288 -32.49 -5.56 0.23
CA LYS A 288 -33.42 -5.03 -0.81
C LYS A 288 -33.68 -6.03 -1.93
#